data_AF-A0A838FX47-F1
#
_entry.id   AF-A0A838FX47-F1
#
_cell.length_a   1.000
_cell.length_b   1.000
_cell.length_c   1.000
_cell.angle_alpha   90.00
_cell.angle_beta   90.00
_cell.angle_gamma   90.00
#
_symmetry.space_group_name_H-M   'P 1'
#
loop_
_entity.id
_entity.type
_entity.pdbx_description
1 polymer ?
#
loop_
_entity_poly.entity_id
_entity_poly.type
_entity_poly.pdbx_seq_one_letter_code
_entity_poly.pdbx_strand_id
1 'polypeptide(L)' 'MVRDIEATRDRLAVAIDEIVERANPKNAARRKLEEVKARFVNDDGSPRFEAIAPVAGAALGTLVLLVVVRRLVNR' A
#
# COMPACT_ATOMS: atom_id res chain seq x y z
N MET A 1 16.03 -22.70 -38.00
CA MET A 1 15.17 -23.33 -36.98
C MET A 1 15.73 -23.22 -35.56
N VAL A 2 16.82 -23.89 -35.16
CA VAL A 2 17.34 -23.75 -33.77
C VAL A 2 17.78 -22.31 -33.45
N ARG A 3 18.48 -21.66 -34.38
CA ARG A 3 18.96 -20.26 -34.26
C ARG A 3 17.84 -19.21 -34.12
N ASP A 4 16.65 -19.50 -34.65
CA ASP A 4 15.51 -18.58 -34.60
C ASP A 4 14.82 -18.61 -33.23
N ILE A 5 14.88 -19.75 -32.54
CA ILE A 5 14.37 -19.92 -31.19
C ILE A 5 15.27 -19.19 -30.18
N GLU A 6 16.59 -19.28 -30.32
CA GLU A 6 17.56 -18.52 -29.51
C GLU A 6 17.33 -17.01 -29.64
N ALA A 7 17.24 -16.50 -30.87
CA ALA A 7 16.97 -15.08 -31.10
C ALA A 7 15.62 -14.61 -30.51
N THR A 8 14.62 -15.50 -30.46
CA THR A 8 13.31 -15.19 -29.86
C THR A 8 13.37 -15.21 -28.34
N ARG A 9 14.14 -16.14 -27.74
CA ARG A 9 14.35 -16.22 -26.29
C ARG A 9 15.08 -14.99 -25.75
N ASP A 10 16.11 -14.51 -26.44
CA ASP A 10 16.84 -13.32 -26.03
C ASP A 10 15.94 -12.08 -26.03
N ARG A 11 15.07 -11.94 -27.04
CA ARG A 11 14.08 -10.86 -27.10
C ARG A 11 13.04 -10.95 -25.98
N LEU A 12 12.62 -12.16 -25.61
CA LEU A 12 11.69 -12.37 -24.50
C LEU A 12 12.34 -12.06 -23.15
N ALA A 13 13.60 -12.45 -22.94
CA ALA A 13 14.33 -12.15 -21.71
C ALA A 13 14.42 -10.63 -21.47
N VAL A 14 14.79 -9.87 -22.51
CA VAL A 14 14.84 -8.39 -22.46
C VAL A 14 13.47 -7.77 -22.17
N ALA A 15 12.41 -8.27 -22.82
CA ALA A 15 11.06 -7.76 -22.59
C ALA A 15 10.52 -8.09 -21.18
N ILE A 16 10.90 -9.24 -20.61
CA ILE A 16 10.54 -9.63 -19.25
C ILE A 16 11.24 -8.74 -18.23
N ASP A 17 12.53 -8.48 -18.40
CA ASP A 17 13.27 -7.58 -17.50
C ASP A 17 12.66 -6.18 -17.46
N GLU A 18 12.23 -5.65 -18.62
CA GLU A 18 11.55 -4.36 -18.72
C GLU A 18 10.18 -4.34 -18.00
N ILE A 19 9.40 -5.43 -18.09
CA ILE A 19 8.13 -5.57 -17.36
C ILE A 19 8.37 -5.69 -15.86
N VAL A 20 9.38 -6.44 -15.42
CA VAL A 20 9.70 -6.61 -13.99
C VAL A 20 10.13 -5.28 -13.36
N GLU A 21 10.83 -4.43 -14.10
CA GLU A 21 11.26 -3.11 -13.63
C GLU A 21 10.11 -2.09 -13.57
N ARG A 22 9.21 -2.08 -14.57
CA ARG A 22 8.03 -1.18 -14.60
C ARG A 22 6.90 -1.64 -13.69
N ALA A 23 6.71 -2.94 -13.57
CA ALA A 23 5.76 -3.56 -12.64
C ALA A 23 6.37 -3.75 -11.24
N ASN A 24 7.53 -3.13 -10.94
CA ASN A 24 8.17 -3.29 -9.65
C ASN A 24 7.19 -2.81 -8.56
N PRO A 25 6.62 -3.74 -7.77
CA PRO A 25 5.51 -3.45 -6.87
C PRO A 25 5.91 -2.43 -5.81
N LYS A 26 7.22 -2.27 -5.57
CA LYS A 26 7.78 -1.25 -4.69
C LYS A 26 7.37 0.17 -5.09
N ASN A 27 7.35 0.49 -6.38
CA ASN A 27 6.99 1.85 -6.81
C ASN A 27 5.48 2.11 -6.67
N ALA A 28 4.65 1.10 -6.92
CA ALA A 28 3.22 1.18 -6.67
C ALA A 28 2.90 1.27 -5.16
N ALA A 29 3.58 0.48 -4.33
CA ALA A 29 3.42 0.52 -2.88
C ALA A 29 3.89 1.84 -2.28
N ARG A 30 5.03 2.39 -2.74
CA ARG A 30 5.52 3.70 -2.30
C ARG A 30 4.55 4.82 -2.67
N ARG A 31 4.02 4.84 -3.90
CA ARG A 31 3.00 5.83 -4.30
C ARG A 31 1.77 5.79 -3.39
N LYS A 32 1.24 4.61 -3.11
CA LYS A 32 0.12 4.45 -2.17
C LYS A 32 0.46 4.94 -0.76
N LEU A 33 1.67 4.67 -0.29
CA LEU A 33 2.11 5.11 1.04
C LEU A 33 2.22 6.63 1.12
N GLU A 34 2.76 7.27 0.09
CA GLU A 34 2.87 8.72 0.00
C GLU A 34 1.48 9.38 -0.12
N GLU A 35 0.56 8.81 -0.89
CA GLU A 35 -0.84 9.26 -0.93
C GLU A 35 -1.53 9.19 0.43
N VAL A 36 -1.27 8.13 1.21
CA VAL A 36 -1.79 8.00 2.58
C VAL A 36 -1.16 9.05 3.49
N LYS A 37 0.17 9.20 3.47
CA LYS A 37 0.87 10.20 4.29
C LYS A 37 0.42 11.63 3.99
N ALA A 38 0.20 11.99 2.72
CA ALA A 38 -0.26 13.32 2.32
C ALA A 38 -1.62 13.71 2.93
N ARG A 39 -2.44 12.74 3.32
CA ARG A 39 -3.71 13.03 4.03
C ARG A 39 -3.48 13.41 5.49
N PHE A 40 -2.41 12.92 6.11
CA PHE A 40 -2.14 13.03 7.54
C PHE A 40 -0.92 13.89 7.90
N VAL A 41 -0.14 14.35 6.93
CA VAL A 41 1.07 15.16 7.12
C VAL A 41 0.96 16.41 6.23
N ASN A 42 1.32 17.57 6.76
CA ASN A 42 1.38 18.84 6.04
C ASN A 42 2.62 18.90 5.13
N ASP A 43 2.67 19.90 4.23
CA ASP A 43 3.80 20.09 3.31
C ASP A 43 5.14 20.37 4.02
N ASP A 44 5.10 20.85 5.27
CA ASP A 44 6.26 21.09 6.14
C ASP A 44 6.71 19.84 6.93
N GLY A 45 6.02 18.70 6.77
CA GLY A 45 6.30 17.46 7.49
C GLY A 45 5.63 17.36 8.87
N SER A 46 4.84 18.36 9.28
CA SER A 46 4.12 18.32 10.56
C SER A 46 2.89 17.40 10.50
N PRO A 47 2.58 16.64 11.57
CA PRO A 47 1.35 15.85 11.63
C PRO A 47 0.09 16.74 11.58
N ARG A 48 -0.86 16.38 10.72
CA ARG A 48 -2.16 17.04 10.59
C ARG A 48 -3.10 16.56 11.68
N PHE A 49 -3.02 17.17 12.86
CA PHE A 49 -3.88 16.80 13.99
C PHE A 49 -5.37 16.88 13.66
N GLU A 50 -5.79 17.83 12.82
CA GLU A 50 -7.16 17.96 12.32
C GLU A 50 -7.65 16.72 11.54
N ALA A 51 -6.76 16.06 10.80
CA ALA A 51 -7.06 14.85 10.04
C ALA A 51 -6.85 13.57 10.86
N ILE A 52 -5.86 13.55 11.75
CA ILE A 52 -5.51 12.40 12.58
C ILE A 52 -6.52 12.18 13.71
N ALA A 53 -6.92 13.25 14.41
CA ALA A 53 -7.79 13.19 15.57
C ALA A 53 -9.14 12.45 15.31
N PRO A 54 -9.90 12.75 14.24
CA PRO A 54 -11.16 12.05 13.99
C PRO A 54 -10.95 10.56 13.66
N VAL A 55 -9.89 10.23 12.92
CA VAL A 55 -9.57 8.83 12.56
C VAL A 55 -9.16 8.04 13.79
N ALA A 56 -8.31 8.61 14.64
CA ALA A 56 -7.89 7.99 15.89
C ALA A 56 -9.08 7.79 16.84
N GLY A 57 -9.94 8.80 16.99
CA GLY A 57 -11.16 8.71 17.79
C GLY A 57 -12.11 7.62 17.30
N ALA A 58 -12.33 7.53 15.98
CA ALA A 58 -13.18 6.49 15.39
C ALA A 58 -12.61 5.08 15.59
N ALA A 59 -11.29 4.89 15.40
CA ALA A 59 -10.63 3.61 15.62
C ALA A 59 -10.75 3.16 17.08
N LEU A 60 -10.44 4.06 18.02
CA LEU A 60 -10.56 3.77 19.46
C LEU A 60 -12.00 3.48 19.85
N GLY A 61 -12.96 4.28 19.40
CA GLY A 61 -14.38 4.07 19.66
C GLY A 61 -14.87 2.70 19.15
N THR A 62 -14.43 2.32 17.96
CA THR A 62 -14.75 1.01 17.37
C THR A 62 -14.18 -0.15 18.19
N LEU A 63 -12.92 -0.05 18.61
CA LEU A 63 -12.27 -1.06 19.45
C LEU A 63 -12.98 -1.21 20.80
N VAL A 64 -13.31 -0.10 21.46
CA VAL A 64 -14.06 -0.10 22.72
C VAL A 64 -15.42 -0.75 22.51
N LEU A 65 -16.16 -0.38 21.46
CA LEU A 65 -17.45 -0.97 21.14
C LEU A 65 -17.36 -2.48 20.93
N LEU A 66 -16.38 -2.94 20.14
CA LEU A 66 -16.15 -4.36 19.89
C LEU A 66 -15.85 -5.13 21.18
N VAL A 67 -15.02 -4.57 22.06
CA VAL A 67 -14.71 -5.18 23.37
C VAL A 67 -15.95 -5.26 24.25
N VAL A 68 -16.76 -4.20 24.31
CA VAL A 68 -18.01 -4.18 25.08
C VAL A 68 -18.99 -5.21 24.54
N VAL A 69 -19.22 -5.25 23.23
CA VAL A 69 -20.09 -6.24 22.58
C VAL A 69 -19.59 -7.66 22.87
N ARG A 70 -18.29 -7.92 22.68
CA ARG A 70 -17.69 -9.23 22.97
C ARG A 70 -17.88 -9.59 24.45
N ARG A 71 -17.72 -8.65 25.38
CA ARG A 71 -17.93 -8.88 26.81
C ARG A 71 -19.39 -9.18 27.16
N LEU A 72 -20.35 -8.58 26.44
CA LEU A 72 -21.79 -8.83 26.65
C LEU A 72 -22.23 -10.16 26.05
N VAL A 73 -21.73 -10.51 24.86
CA VAL A 73 -22.08 -11.76 24.16
C VAL A 73 -21.42 -12.98 24.79
N ASN A 74 -20.22 -12.82 25.34
CA ASN A 74 -19.42 -13.92 25.89
C ASN A 74 -19.61 -14.10 27.41
N ARG A 75 -20.71 -13.56 27.96
CA ARG A 75 -21.24 -13.80 29.31
C ARG A 75 -22.41 -14.76 29.23
#